data_AF-A0A920K9P0-F1
#
_entry.id   AF-A0A920K9P0-F1
#
_cell.length_a   1.000
_cell.length_b   1.000
_cell.length_c   1.000
_cell.angle_alpha   90.00
_cell.angle_beta   90.00
_cell.angle_gamma   90.00
#
_symmetry.space_group_name_H-M   'P 1'
#
loop_
_entity.id
_entity.type
_entity.pdbx_description
1 polymer ?
#
loop_
_entity_poly.entity_id
_entity_poly.type
_entity_poly.pdbx_seq_one_letter_code
_entity_poly.pdbx_strand_id
1 'polypeptide(L)'
;MGVRGIARDLAPRIGHIKTFRYIPCKGTFKSPINWQVNLPDEEPALAPYVVGRFFKGVKNVPSPKWLQGRLTAVGLRPISALVDITNYIMLTSGGLSTAYDADKISGDIFIRLAETAKNIWR
;
A
#
# COMPACT_ATOMS: atom_id res chain seq x y z
N MET A 1 -11.29 -6.77 1.81
CA MET A 1 -11.81 -6.91 3.20
C MET A 1 -10.64 -6.90 4.17
N GLY A 2 -10.74 -6.19 5.29
CA GLY A 2 -9.66 -6.13 6.30
C GLY A 2 -10.21 -6.17 7.73
N VAL A 3 -9.32 -6.32 8.71
CA VAL A 3 -9.66 -6.43 10.15
C VAL A 3 -10.59 -5.30 10.60
N ARG A 4 -10.40 -4.07 10.09
CA ARG A 4 -11.25 -2.93 10.43
C ARG A 4 -12.68 -3.07 9.90
N GLY A 5 -12.86 -3.69 8.74
CA GLY A 5 -14.20 -3.99 8.21
C GLY A 5 -14.97 -4.92 9.13
N ILE A 6 -14.31 -6.01 9.54
CA ILE A 6 -14.87 -6.97 10.50
C ILE A 6 -15.19 -6.30 11.84
N ALA A 7 -14.28 -5.48 12.37
CA ALA A 7 -14.50 -4.76 13.61
C ALA A 7 -15.69 -3.77 13.53
N ARG A 8 -15.90 -3.12 12.38
CA ARG A 8 -17.07 -2.24 12.17
C ARG A 8 -18.37 -3.03 12.16
N ASP A 9 -18.37 -4.21 11.55
CA ASP A 9 -19.56 -5.07 11.44
C ASP A 9 -19.96 -5.66 12.81
N LEU A 10 -18.97 -6.02 13.63
CA LEU A 10 -19.19 -6.57 14.97
C LEU A 10 -19.50 -5.51 16.02
N ALA A 11 -18.96 -4.28 15.89
CA ALA A 11 -19.06 -3.25 16.92
C ALA A 11 -20.51 -3.03 17.43
N PRO A 12 -21.55 -2.88 16.59
CA PRO A 12 -22.92 -2.65 17.07
C PRO A 12 -23.45 -3.71 18.05
N ARG A 13 -22.88 -4.92 18.05
CA ARG A 13 -23.36 -6.06 18.87
C ARG A 13 -22.50 -6.35 20.08
N ILE A 14 -21.18 -6.17 19.99
CA ILE A 14 -20.23 -6.67 20.99
C ILE A 14 -19.24 -5.64 21.52
N GLY A 15 -19.38 -4.36 21.16
CA GLY A 15 -18.58 -3.30 21.79
C GLY A 15 -18.47 -2.01 20.99
N HIS A 16 -17.27 -1.42 21.00
CA HIS A 16 -17.01 -0.16 20.32
C HIS A 16 -15.77 -0.26 19.44
N ILE A 17 -15.82 0.37 18.27
CA ILE A 17 -14.66 0.46 17.40
C ILE A 17 -13.65 1.45 17.98
N LYS A 18 -12.40 1.01 18.13
CA LYS A 18 -11.31 1.91 18.49
C LYS A 18 -11.07 2.89 17.33
N THR A 19 -11.16 4.18 17.64
CA THR A 19 -10.81 5.23 16.68
C THR A 19 -9.30 5.24 16.48
N PHE A 20 -8.87 5.17 15.22
CA PHE A 20 -7.45 5.29 14.89
C PHE A 20 -7.09 6.77 14.90
N ARG A 21 -6.15 7.16 15.77
CA ARG A 21 -5.58 8.51 15.76
C ARG A 21 -4.54 8.56 14.65
N TYR A 22 -4.92 9.03 13.48
CA TYR A 22 -3.95 9.37 12.44
C TYR A 22 -3.21 10.64 12.88
N ILE A 23 -1.88 10.54 12.95
CA ILE A 23 -1.02 11.70 13.16
C ILE A 23 -0.61 12.17 11.76
N PRO A 24 -1.04 13.36 11.30
CA PRO A 24 -0.64 13.87 10.00
C PRO A 24 0.88 13.99 9.92
N CYS A 25 1.48 13.20 9.04
CA CYS A 25 2.91 13.32 8.74
C CYS A 25 3.09 14.21 7.52
N LYS A 26 3.41 15.50 7.74
CA LYS A 26 3.72 16.45 6.67
C LYS A 26 4.91 15.96 5.85
N GLY A 27 4.85 16.10 4.54
CA GLY A 27 5.99 15.86 3.66
C GLY A 27 7.09 16.89 3.94
N THR A 28 8.35 16.45 3.92
CA THR A 28 9.52 17.31 4.14
C THR A 28 10.15 17.78 2.82
N PHE A 29 9.78 17.19 1.70
CA PHE A 29 10.25 17.52 0.36
C PHE A 29 9.20 17.16 -0.69
N LYS A 30 9.32 17.74 -1.90
CA LYS A 30 8.49 17.38 -3.05
C LYS A 30 8.93 16.02 -3.60
N SER A 31 7.98 15.12 -3.86
CA SER A 31 8.27 13.82 -4.48
C SER A 31 8.98 14.05 -5.84
N PRO A 32 10.13 13.40 -6.09
CA PRO A 32 10.80 13.49 -7.39
C PRO A 32 10.10 12.64 -8.46
N ILE A 33 9.31 11.64 -8.06
CA ILE A 33 8.55 10.76 -8.94
C ILE A 33 7.07 11.15 -8.81
N ASN A 34 6.42 11.42 -9.94
CA ASN A 34 4.99 11.68 -10.01
C ASN A 34 4.23 10.43 -10.46
N TRP A 35 2.96 10.38 -10.06
CA TRP A 35 2.03 9.35 -10.48
C TRP A 35 1.03 9.95 -11.46
N GLN A 36 0.87 9.33 -12.61
CA GLN A 36 0.01 9.81 -13.69
C GLN A 36 -0.96 8.69 -14.08
N VAL A 37 -2.24 9.03 -14.25
CA VAL A 37 -3.24 8.12 -14.82
C VAL A 37 -3.36 8.47 -16.30
N ASN A 38 -2.96 7.54 -17.16
CA ASN A 38 -3.02 7.65 -18.61
C ASN A 38 -3.94 6.54 -19.13
N LEU A 39 -5.24 6.78 -18.97
CA LEU A 39 -6.32 5.92 -19.43
C LEU A 39 -7.12 6.65 -20.51
N PRO A 40 -7.82 5.92 -21.40
CA PRO A 40 -8.79 6.53 -22.30
C PRO A 40 -9.84 7.33 -21.53
N ASP A 41 -10.28 8.46 -22.10
CA ASP A 41 -11.26 9.36 -21.49
C ASP A 41 -12.62 8.68 -21.25
N GLU A 42 -12.91 7.60 -21.97
CA GLU A 42 -14.12 6.79 -21.84
C GLU A 42 -14.05 5.78 -20.67
N GLU A 43 -12.85 5.48 -20.15
CA GLU A 43 -12.64 4.48 -19.11
C GLU A 43 -11.94 5.00 -17.82
N PRO A 44 -12.27 6.21 -17.31
CA PRO A 44 -11.60 6.77 -16.13
C PRO A 44 -11.87 5.96 -14.87
N ALA A 45 -12.94 5.16 -14.86
CA ALA A 45 -13.35 4.30 -13.75
C ALA A 45 -12.39 3.13 -13.49
N LEU A 46 -11.48 2.79 -14.42
CA LEU A 46 -10.52 1.70 -14.21
C LEU A 46 -9.47 2.03 -13.15
N ALA A 47 -9.10 3.31 -13.02
CA ALA A 47 -8.19 3.78 -11.98
C ALA A 47 -8.62 5.18 -11.52
N PRO A 48 -9.71 5.29 -10.73
CA PRO A 48 -10.31 6.57 -10.37
C PRO A 48 -9.39 7.44 -9.51
N TYR A 49 -8.43 6.82 -8.81
CA TYR A 49 -7.35 7.52 -8.15
C TYR A 49 -6.12 6.63 -8.00
N VAL A 50 -4.96 7.27 -7.94
CA VAL A 50 -3.70 6.65 -7.52
C VAL A 50 -3.01 7.59 -6.54
N VAL A 51 -2.49 7.01 -5.47
CA VAL A 51 -1.77 7.75 -4.43
C VAL A 51 -0.44 7.10 -4.17
N GLY A 52 0.60 7.92 -4.11
CA GLY A 52 1.95 7.48 -3.82
C GLY A 52 2.65 8.43 -2.88
N ARG A 53 3.65 7.91 -2.16
CA ARG A 53 4.51 8.71 -1.29
C ARG A 53 5.95 8.24 -1.43
N PHE A 54 6.85 9.21 -1.59
CA PHE A 54 8.28 8.97 -1.69
C PHE A 54 8.94 9.05 -0.32
N PHE A 55 9.83 8.10 -0.03
CA PHE A 55 10.62 8.06 1.22
C PHE A 55 12.11 7.99 0.87
N LYS A 56 12.95 8.72 1.63
CA LYS A 56 14.42 8.72 1.49
C LYS A 56 15.08 8.08 2.71
N GLY A 57 16.25 7.48 2.51
CA GLY A 57 17.08 6.94 3.59
C GLY A 57 16.46 5.76 4.33
N VAL A 58 15.54 5.04 3.69
CA VAL A 58 14.89 3.86 4.28
C VAL A 58 15.84 2.67 4.22
N LYS A 59 15.98 1.96 5.35
CA LYS A 59 16.69 0.69 5.40
C LYS A 59 15.68 -0.46 5.46
N ASN A 60 15.74 -1.37 4.48
CA ASN A 60 14.90 -2.55 4.49
C ASN A 60 15.58 -3.66 5.32
N VAL A 61 15.16 -3.79 6.56
CA VAL A 61 15.68 -4.74 7.56
C VAL A 61 14.56 -5.70 7.99
N PRO A 62 14.81 -6.74 8.82
CA PRO A 62 13.73 -7.51 9.40
C PRO A 62 12.73 -6.61 10.15
N SER A 63 11.43 -6.91 10.01
CA SER A 63 10.40 -6.14 10.69
C SER A 63 10.47 -6.32 12.22
N PRO A 64 9.92 -5.39 13.02
CA PRO A 64 9.85 -5.57 14.47
C PRO A 64 9.05 -6.82 14.87
N LYS A 65 9.42 -7.46 15.99
CA LYS A 65 8.78 -8.72 16.46
C LYS A 65 7.26 -8.66 16.55
N TRP A 66 6.69 -7.52 16.96
CA TRP A 66 5.23 -7.36 17.05
C TRP A 66 4.54 -7.45 15.69
N LEU A 67 5.19 -6.95 14.62
CA LEU A 67 4.67 -6.96 13.27
C LEU A 67 4.76 -8.38 12.71
N GLN A 68 5.92 -9.03 12.88
CA GLN A 68 6.10 -10.44 12.53
C GLN A 68 5.04 -11.32 13.20
N GLY A 69 4.85 -11.18 14.51
CA GLY A 69 3.87 -11.97 15.25
C GLY A 69 2.43 -11.77 14.74
N ARG A 70 2.04 -10.55 14.36
CA ARG A 70 0.72 -10.28 13.77
C ARG A 70 0.54 -10.93 12.41
N LEU A 71 1.58 -10.95 11.57
CA LEU A 71 1.54 -11.60 10.26
C LEU A 71 1.48 -13.14 10.41
N THR A 72 2.30 -13.70 11.29
CA THR A 72 2.33 -15.15 11.54
C THR A 72 1.02 -15.65 12.16
N ALA A 73 0.36 -14.85 13.01
CA ALA A 73 -0.94 -15.19 13.58
C ALA A 73 -2.05 -15.38 12.53
N VAL A 74 -1.87 -14.86 11.31
CA VAL A 74 -2.78 -15.05 10.17
C VAL A 74 -2.16 -15.91 9.06
N GLY A 75 -1.12 -16.67 9.39
CA GLY A 75 -0.48 -17.62 8.46
C GLY A 75 0.49 -17.00 7.45
N LEU A 76 0.81 -15.71 7.56
CA LEU A 76 1.78 -15.07 6.67
C LEU A 76 3.22 -15.19 7.21
N ARG A 77 4.14 -15.52 6.31
CA ARG A 77 5.59 -15.52 6.58
C ARG A 77 6.12 -14.07 6.52
N PRO A 78 6.77 -13.56 7.58
CA PRO A 78 7.46 -12.27 7.51
C PRO A 78 8.64 -12.31 6.53
N ILE A 79 8.84 -11.24 5.78
CA ILE A 79 9.85 -11.15 4.70
C ILE A 79 10.87 -10.06 4.99
N SER A 80 10.41 -8.81 5.12
CA SER A 80 11.23 -7.63 5.38
C SER A 80 10.34 -6.48 5.84
N ALA A 81 10.89 -5.47 6.49
CA ALA A 81 10.12 -4.36 7.05
C ALA A 81 9.18 -3.72 6.01
N LEU A 82 9.65 -3.47 4.78
CA LEU A 82 8.82 -2.85 3.75
C LEU A 82 7.67 -3.75 3.31
N VAL A 83 7.96 -5.02 3.01
CA VAL A 83 6.95 -6.02 2.58
C VAL A 83 5.94 -6.30 3.70
N ASP A 84 6.42 -6.39 4.93
CA ASP A 84 5.59 -6.70 6.09
C ASP A 84 4.66 -5.54 6.42
N ILE A 85 5.12 -4.29 6.25
CA ILE A 85 4.28 -3.10 6.41
C ILE A 85 3.16 -3.07 5.37
N THR A 86 3.47 -3.30 4.08
CA THR A 86 2.43 -3.28 3.03
C THR A 86 1.41 -4.39 3.23
N ASN A 87 1.86 -5.60 3.59
CA ASN A 87 0.98 -6.72 3.94
C ASN A 87 0.09 -6.40 5.14
N TYR A 88 0.68 -5.79 6.17
CA TYR A 88 -0.06 -5.44 7.36
C TYR A 88 -1.13 -4.36 7.11
N ILE A 89 -0.82 -3.33 6.32
CA ILE A 89 -1.80 -2.31 5.90
C ILE A 89 -2.95 -2.95 5.12
N MET A 90 -2.63 -3.86 4.20
CA MET A 90 -3.62 -4.61 3.44
C MET A 90 -4.55 -5.40 4.36
N LEU A 91 -4.00 -6.14 5.31
CA LEU A 91 -4.78 -6.90 6.28
C LEU A 91 -5.65 -6.00 7.17
N THR A 92 -5.15 -4.86 7.63
CA THR A 92 -5.89 -4.01 8.57
C THR A 92 -6.97 -3.19 7.89
N SER A 93 -6.64 -2.56 6.76
CA SER A 93 -7.48 -1.55 6.10
C SER A 93 -8.26 -2.13 4.92
N GLY A 94 -7.86 -3.29 4.41
CA GLY A 94 -8.49 -3.97 3.28
C GLY A 94 -8.10 -3.41 1.91
N GLY A 95 -7.23 -2.40 1.85
CA GLY A 95 -6.71 -1.81 0.60
C GLY A 95 -5.30 -2.32 0.29
N LEU A 96 -5.06 -2.67 -0.97
CA LEU A 96 -3.74 -3.10 -1.45
C LEU A 96 -2.76 -1.92 -1.39
N SER A 97 -1.53 -2.22 -0.96
CA SER A 97 -0.41 -1.27 -0.98
C SER A 97 0.82 -2.01 -1.48
N THR A 98 1.69 -1.28 -2.17
CA THR A 98 2.93 -1.80 -2.73
C THR A 98 4.04 -0.76 -2.55
N ALA A 99 5.28 -1.24 -2.47
CA ALA A 99 6.47 -0.42 -2.37
C ALA A 99 7.38 -0.72 -3.57
N TYR A 100 7.89 0.34 -4.19
CA TYR A 100 8.82 0.25 -5.31
C TYR A 100 10.19 0.78 -4.89
N ASP A 101 11.24 0.15 -5.41
CA ASP A 101 12.59 0.67 -5.31
C ASP A 101 12.73 1.88 -6.23
N ALA A 102 12.84 3.08 -5.64
CA ALA A 102 12.91 4.33 -6.36
C ALA A 102 14.11 4.41 -7.30
N ASP A 103 15.23 3.79 -6.93
CA ASP A 103 16.47 3.82 -7.71
C ASP A 103 16.35 3.00 -9.01
N LYS A 104 15.33 2.13 -9.09
CA LYS A 104 15.01 1.33 -10.27
C LYS A 104 13.94 1.95 -11.16
N ILE A 105 13.36 3.08 -10.76
CA ILE A 105 12.34 3.77 -11.54
C ILE A 105 13.01 4.85 -12.39
N SER A 106 12.82 4.72 -13.71
CA SER A 106 13.23 5.75 -14.67
C SER A 106 12.03 6.64 -15.00
N GLY A 107 12.08 7.91 -14.59
CA GLY A 107 11.03 8.89 -14.85
C GLY A 107 9.82 8.78 -13.90
N ASP A 108 8.64 9.13 -14.42
CA ASP A 108 7.37 9.07 -13.68
C ASP A 108 6.67 7.72 -13.81
N ILE A 109 5.73 7.45 -12.90
CA ILE A 109 4.92 6.22 -12.91
C ILE A 109 3.61 6.49 -13.63
N PHE A 110 3.27 5.65 -14.61
CA PHE A 110 2.06 5.74 -15.39
C PHE A 110 1.14 4.54 -15.14
N ILE A 111 -0.10 4.81 -14.75
CA ILE A 111 -1.19 3.84 -14.76
C ILE A 111 -1.81 3.88 -16.16
N ARG A 112 -1.69 2.78 -16.89
CA ARG A 112 -2.19 2.66 -18.27
C ARG A 112 -2.67 1.25 -18.54
N LEU A 113 -3.45 1.08 -19.59
CA LEU A 113 -3.77 -0.23 -20.14
C LEU A 113 -2.50 -0.91 -20.67
N ALA A 114 -2.44 -2.23 -20.52
CA ALA A 114 -1.42 -3.04 -21.14
C ALA A 114 -1.66 -3.11 -22.65
N GLU A 115 -0.60 -3.05 -23.45
CA GLU A 115 -0.69 -3.34 -24.88
C GLU A 115 -0.72 -4.85 -25.06
N THR A 116 -1.65 -5.34 -25.87
CA THR A 116 -1.74 -6.76 -26.24
C THR A 116 -0.40 -7.22 -26.85
N ALA A 117 0.20 -8.28 -26.30
CA ALA A 117 1.48 -8.89 -26.70
C ALA A 117 2.81 -8.32 -26.13
N LYS A 118 2.80 -7.40 -25.15
CA LYS A 118 4.04 -7.05 -24.44
C LYS A 118 4.35 -8.07 -23.34
N ASN A 119 5.47 -8.78 -23.47
CA ASN A 119 6.07 -9.52 -22.34
C ASN A 119 6.48 -8.51 -21.26
N ILE A 120 5.87 -8.62 -20.07
CA ILE A 120 6.09 -7.69 -18.95
C ILE A 120 7.39 -8.00 -18.18
N TRP A 121 8.06 -9.10 -18.53
CA TRP A 121 9.36 -9.49 -17.95
C TRP A 121 10.49 -9.17 -18.94
N ARG A 122 11.34 -8.21 -18.59
CA ARG A 122 12.68 -8.00 -19.15
C ARG A 122 13.68 -7.84 -18.01
#